data_AF-A0A971VY05-F1
#
_entry.id   AF-A0A971VY05-F1
#
_cell.length_a   1.000
_cell.length_b   1.000
_cell.length_c   1.000
_cell.angle_alpha   90.00
_cell.angle_beta   90.00
_cell.angle_gamma   90.00
#
_symmetry.space_group_name_H-M   'P 1'
#
loop_
_entity.id
_entity.type
_entity.pdbx_description
1 polymer ?
#
loop_
_entity_poly.entity_id
_entity_poly.type
_entity_poly.pdbx_seq_one_letter_code
_entity_poly.pdbx_strand_id
1 'polypeptide(L)'
;SPNIKLWHFLLPGYVVAIVMSYYVPKLFVGIAFDSGGVASGLMTTTFVLAFAHGAADAVENASVLTDGFGLVAMVALAPIIAIQLLAAAFQVKSKKVGLDSYEE
;
A
#
# COMPACT_ATOMS: atom_id res chain seq x y z
N SER A 1 19.94 2.75 20.07
CA SER A 1 18.53 2.38 19.80
C SER A 1 18.43 1.90 18.37
N PRO A 2 17.74 0.80 18.04
CA PRO A 2 17.60 0.43 16.63
C PRO A 2 16.83 1.57 15.94
N ASN A 3 17.48 2.26 15.00
CA ASN A 3 16.85 3.31 14.22
C ASN A 3 15.93 2.65 13.18
N ILE A 4 14.69 2.35 13.58
CA ILE A 4 13.68 1.80 12.67
C ILE A 4 13.28 2.90 11.69
N LYS A 5 13.70 2.75 10.43
CA LYS A 5 13.36 3.64 9.32
C LYS A 5 12.14 3.11 8.55
N LEU A 6 11.37 4.01 7.93
CA LEU A 6 10.21 3.68 7.07
C LEU A 6 10.51 2.62 6.01
N TRP A 7 11.72 2.61 5.45
CA TRP A 7 12.09 1.61 4.43
C TRP A 7 12.00 0.16 4.91
N HIS A 8 12.15 -0.09 6.22
CA HIS A 8 11.97 -1.43 6.80
C HIS A 8 10.52 -1.93 6.70
N PHE A 9 9.54 -1.04 6.51
CA PHE A 9 8.14 -1.40 6.28
C PHE A 9 7.81 -1.37 4.79
N LEU A 10 8.29 -0.36 4.07
CA LEU A 10 8.02 -0.19 2.64
C LEU A 10 8.54 -1.35 1.81
N LEU A 11 9.79 -1.77 2.01
CA LEU A 11 10.38 -2.81 1.18
C LEU A 11 9.66 -4.15 1.36
N PRO A 12 9.46 -4.67 2.60
CA PRO A 12 8.68 -5.90 2.77
C PRO A 12 7.23 -5.75 2.30
N GLY A 13 6.61 -4.60 2.54
CA GLY A 13 5.23 -4.35 2.12
C GLY A 13 5.07 -4.45 0.60
N TYR A 14 5.96 -3.81 -0.18
CA TYR A 14 5.89 -3.89 -1.64
C TYR A 14 6.24 -5.29 -2.15
N VAL A 15 7.18 -5.99 -1.51
CA VAL A 15 7.47 -7.39 -1.84
C VAL A 15 6.22 -8.25 -1.64
N VAL A 16 5.51 -8.09 -0.52
CA VAL A 16 4.25 -8.80 -0.27
C VAL A 16 3.19 -8.45 -1.32
N ALA A 17 3.03 -7.17 -1.67
CA ALA A 17 2.08 -6.73 -2.68
C ALA A 17 2.36 -7.32 -4.08
N ILE A 18 3.64 -7.41 -4.46
CA ILE A 18 4.06 -8.01 -5.73
C ILE A 18 3.80 -9.52 -5.69
N VAL A 19 4.19 -10.20 -4.61
CA VAL A 19 3.97 -11.64 -4.47
C VAL A 19 2.47 -11.96 -4.50
N MET A 20 1.64 -11.21 -3.78
CA MET A 20 0.18 -11.41 -3.78
C MET A 20 -0.45 -11.16 -5.15
N SER A 21 0.10 -10.24 -5.96
CA SER A 21 -0.44 -9.95 -7.30
C SER A 21 -0.46 -11.16 -8.24
N TYR A 22 0.38 -12.18 -7.99
CA TYR A 22 0.38 -13.44 -8.74
C TYR A 22 -0.76 -14.39 -8.32
N TYR A 23 -1.32 -14.23 -7.12
CA TYR A 23 -2.34 -15.12 -6.54
C TYR A 23 -3.77 -14.54 -6.59
N VAL A 24 -3.92 -13.23 -6.77
CA VAL A 24 -5.22 -12.57 -6.86
C VAL A 24 -5.62 -12.28 -8.31
N PRO A 25 -6.92 -12.18 -8.64
CA PRO A 25 -7.35 -11.91 -10.02
C PRO A 25 -6.87 -10.53 -10.51
N LYS A 26 -6.51 -10.43 -11.79
CA LYS A 26 -5.96 -9.21 -12.41
C LYS A 26 -6.83 -7.97 -12.21
N LEU A 27 -8.14 -8.14 -12.16
CA LEU A 27 -9.09 -7.05 -11.87
C LEU A 27 -8.82 -6.42 -10.50
N PHE A 28 -8.67 -7.22 -9.44
CA PHE A 28 -8.38 -6.73 -8.10
C PHE A 28 -6.98 -6.11 -8.00
N VAL A 29 -6.00 -6.66 -8.73
CA VAL A 29 -4.66 -6.04 -8.83
C VAL A 29 -4.76 -4.66 -9.46
N GLY A 30 -5.49 -4.50 -10.57
CA GLY A 30 -5.70 -3.21 -11.22
C GLY A 30 -6.34 -2.18 -10.28
N ILE A 31 -7.42 -2.55 -9.58
CA ILE A 31 -8.10 -1.68 -8.62
C ILE A 31 -7.17 -1.32 -7.45
N ALA A 32 -6.37 -2.28 -6.96
CA ALA A 32 -5.42 -2.07 -5.89
C ALA A 32 -4.37 -1.00 -6.23
N PHE A 33 -3.75 -1.08 -7.41
CA PHE A 33 -2.73 -0.11 -7.82
C PHE A 33 -3.30 1.24 -8.25
N ASP A 34 -4.49 1.28 -8.86
CA ASP A 34 -5.19 2.53 -9.20
C ASP A 34 -5.56 3.31 -7.92
N SER A 35 -6.21 2.62 -6.97
CA SER A 35 -6.57 3.21 -5.67
C SER A 35 -5.34 3.62 -4.84
N GLY A 36 -4.24 2.88 -4.93
CA GLY A 36 -2.95 3.27 -4.35
C GLY A 36 -2.44 4.59 -4.89
N GLY A 37 -2.43 4.74 -6.21
CA GLY A 37 -2.04 5.99 -6.88
C GLY A 37 -2.94 7.17 -6.50
N VAL A 38 -4.26 6.95 -6.44
CA VAL A 38 -5.23 7.98 -6.01
C VAL A 38 -5.03 8.35 -4.53
N ALA A 39 -4.81 7.36 -3.65
CA ALA A 39 -4.58 7.60 -2.22
C ALA A 39 -3.31 8.42 -1.97
N SER A 40 -2.23 8.17 -2.73
CA SER A 40 -0.99 8.96 -2.67
C SER A 40 -0.99 10.18 -3.59
N GLY A 41 -2.16 10.56 -4.14
CA GLY A 41 -2.28 11.62 -5.14
C GLY A 41 -1.69 12.96 -4.71
N LEU A 42 -1.66 13.92 -5.63
CA LEU A 42 -1.00 15.21 -5.41
C LEU A 42 -1.46 15.91 -4.13
N MET A 43 -2.76 15.85 -3.80
CA MET A 43 -3.30 16.43 -2.56
C MET A 43 -2.73 15.76 -1.30
N THR A 44 -2.69 14.43 -1.26
CA THR A 44 -2.12 13.70 -0.12
C THR A 44 -0.63 13.96 0.00
N THR A 45 0.09 13.94 -1.13
CA THR A 45 1.53 14.21 -1.16
C THR A 45 1.86 15.61 -0.68
N THR A 46 1.12 16.65 -1.12
CA THR A 46 1.37 18.03 -0.66
C THR A 46 1.12 18.18 0.83
N PHE A 47 0.03 17.61 1.35
CA PHE A 47 -0.27 17.64 2.79
C PHE A 47 0.80 16.90 3.61
N VAL A 48 1.16 15.68 3.20
CA VAL A 48 2.15 14.85 3.90
C VAL A 48 3.53 15.50 3.89
N LEU A 49 3.97 16.06 2.77
CA LEU A 49 5.26 16.74 2.69
C LEU A 49 5.29 18.04 3.49
N ALA A 50 4.20 18.83 3.49
CA ALA A 50 4.10 20.02 4.34
C ALA A 50 4.16 19.65 5.82
N PHE A 51 3.45 18.58 6.22
CA PHE A 51 3.53 18.03 7.57
C PHE A 51 4.93 17.54 7.92
N ALA A 52 5.57 16.76 7.04
CA ALA A 52 6.92 16.25 7.25
C ALA A 52 7.96 17.37 7.34
N HIS A 53 7.79 18.45 6.58
CA HIS A 53 8.64 19.63 6.66
C HIS A 53 8.52 20.32 8.02
N GLY A 54 7.30 20.60 8.48
CA GLY A 54 7.08 21.19 9.80
C GLY A 54 7.53 20.27 10.95
N ALA A 55 7.39 18.95 10.81
CA ALA A 55 7.88 17.98 11.79
C ALA A 55 9.41 17.88 11.80
N ALA A 56 10.07 18.04 10.64
CA ALA A 56 11.51 17.97 10.55
C ALA A 56 12.20 19.14 11.28
N ASP A 57 11.58 20.30 11.35
CA ASP A 57 12.08 21.45 12.13
C ASP A 57 12.05 21.18 13.64
N ALA A 58 11.20 20.26 14.11
CA ALA A 58 11.03 19.92 15.52
C ALA A 58 11.82 18.68 15.96
N VAL A 59 12.35 17.89 15.02
CA VAL A 59 13.01 16.59 15.30
C VAL A 59 14.41 16.56 14.72
N GLU A 60 15.43 16.44 15.59
CA GLU A 60 16.81 16.25 15.16
C GLU A 60 16.93 14.96 14.31
N ASN A 61 17.54 15.08 13.13
CA ASN A 61 17.78 14.02 12.14
C ASN A 61 16.57 13.61 11.28
N ALA A 62 15.42 14.28 11.37
CA ALA A 62 14.32 14.05 10.45
C ALA A 62 14.65 14.60 9.04
N SER A 63 14.30 13.84 8.00
CA SER A 63 14.56 14.22 6.61
C SER A 63 13.25 14.23 5.85
N VAL A 64 12.82 15.39 5.37
CA VAL A 64 11.63 15.50 4.51
C VAL A 64 11.73 14.59 3.28
N LEU A 65 12.94 14.45 2.73
CA LEU A 65 13.17 13.59 1.58
C LEU A 65 12.95 12.11 1.91
N THR A 66 13.41 11.64 3.08
CA THR A 66 13.32 10.22 3.44
C THR A 66 12.00 9.88 4.12
N ASP A 67 11.59 10.71 5.09
CA ASP A 67 10.43 10.47 5.93
C ASP A 67 9.14 10.96 5.26
N GLY A 68 9.19 12.10 4.56
CA GLY A 68 8.06 12.64 3.84
C GLY A 68 7.65 11.75 2.67
N PHE A 69 8.56 11.49 1.73
CA PHE A 69 8.26 10.56 0.63
C PHE A 69 8.06 9.11 1.11
N GLY A 70 8.72 8.71 2.20
CA GLY A 70 8.47 7.42 2.84
C GLY A 70 7.03 7.29 3.34
N LEU A 71 6.48 8.33 3.97
CA LEU A 71 5.10 8.38 4.41
C LEU A 71 4.11 8.38 3.23
N VAL A 72 4.40 9.13 2.16
CA VAL A 72 3.59 9.10 0.93
C VAL A 72 3.52 7.70 0.35
N ALA A 73 4.66 7.00 0.27
CA ALA A 73 4.71 5.63 -0.21
C ALA A 73 3.94 4.66 0.70
N MET A 74 3.93 4.89 2.02
CA MET A 74 3.12 4.08 2.95
C MET A 74 1.62 4.28 2.70
N VAL A 75 1.19 5.51 2.39
CA VAL A 75 -0.21 5.79 2.03
C VAL A 75 -0.60 5.09 0.74
N ALA A 76 0.28 5.06 -0.27
CA ALA A 76 0.04 4.30 -1.51
C ALA A 76 -0.10 2.79 -1.26
N LEU A 77 0.71 2.27 -0.34
CA LEU A 77 0.81 0.83 -0.06
C LEU A 77 -0.41 0.28 0.69
N ALA A 78 -1.04 1.08 1.55
CA ALA A 78 -2.18 0.67 2.35
C ALA A 78 -3.37 0.11 1.53
N PRO A 79 -3.95 0.83 0.55
CA PRO A 79 -5.04 0.30 -0.28
C PRO A 79 -4.59 -0.87 -1.16
N ILE A 80 -3.33 -0.88 -1.62
CA ILE A 80 -2.79 -2.00 -2.41
C ILE A 80 -2.90 -3.31 -1.64
N ILE A 81 -2.38 -3.32 -0.41
CA ILE A 81 -2.41 -4.51 0.46
C ILE A 81 -3.85 -4.84 0.88
N ALA A 82 -4.65 -3.85 1.25
CA ALA A 82 -6.02 -4.08 1.71
C ALA A 82 -6.89 -4.76 0.64
N ILE A 83 -6.83 -4.29 -0.62
CA ILE A 83 -7.62 -4.84 -1.72
C ILE A 83 -7.11 -6.23 -2.11
N GLN A 84 -5.80 -6.45 -2.13
CA GLN A 84 -5.26 -7.79 -2.41
C GLN A 84 -5.62 -8.80 -1.32
N LEU A 85 -5.60 -8.41 -0.05
CA LEU A 85 -6.07 -9.26 1.05
C LEU A 85 -7.57 -9.58 0.93
N LEU A 86 -8.38 -8.58 0.59
CA LEU A 86 -9.81 -8.76 0.34
C LEU A 86 -10.04 -9.74 -0.82
N ALA A 87 -9.31 -9.59 -1.91
CA ALA A 87 -9.39 -10.46 -3.08
C ALA A 87 -8.98 -11.91 -2.75
N ALA A 88 -7.92 -12.08 -1.95
CA ALA A 88 -7.49 -13.38 -1.48
C ALA A 88 -8.56 -14.04 -0.60
N ALA A 89 -9.15 -13.31 0.35
CA ALA A 89 -10.24 -13.79 1.19
C ALA A 89 -11.48 -14.16 0.35
N PHE A 90 -11.80 -13.36 -0.67
CA PHE A 90 -12.92 -13.61 -1.57
C PHE A 90 -12.72 -14.88 -2.41
N GLN A 91 -11.53 -15.10 -3.01
CA GLN A 91 -11.21 -16.32 -3.75
C GLN A 91 -11.31 -17.58 -2.89
N VAL A 92 -10.79 -17.53 -1.65
CA VAL A 92 -10.88 -18.65 -0.70
C VAL A 92 -12.34 -18.97 -0.38
N LYS A 93 -13.20 -17.95 -0.24
CA LYS A 93 -14.63 -18.14 0.02
C LYS A 93 -15.36 -18.67 -1.22
N SER A 94 -15.11 -18.10 -2.41
CA SER A 94 -15.78 -18.50 -3.65
C SER A 94 -15.51 -19.96 -4.00
N LYS A 95 -14.25 -20.41 -3.86
CA LYS A 95 -13.85 -21.80 -4.07
C LYS A 95 -14.51 -22.78 -3.07
N LYS A 96 -14.83 -22.31 -1.86
CA LYS A 96 -15.55 -23.08 -0.83
C LYS A 96 -17.06 -23.16 -1.07
N VAL A 97 -17.63 -22.17 -1.74
CA VAL A 97 -19.08 -22.11 -2.03
C VAL A 97 -19.44 -22.85 -3.32
N GLY A 98 -18.45 -23.27 -4.14
CA GLY A 98 -18.69 -24.15 -5.28
C GLY A 98 -19.49 -23.48 -6.40
N LEU A 99 -19.20 -22.21 -6.69
CA LEU A 99 -19.90 -21.45 -7.74
C LEU A 99 -19.38 -21.74 -9.16
N ASP A 100 -18.46 -22.70 -9.33
CA ASP A 100 -17.90 -23.10 -10.63
C ASP A 100 -18.92 -23.83 -11.53
N SER A 101 -20.18 -23.99 -11.10
CA SER A 101 -21.24 -24.74 -11.80
C SER A 101 -22.27 -23.88 -12.56
N TYR A 102 -22.05 -22.57 -12.73
CA TYR A 102 -23.04 -21.66 -13.34
C TYR A 102 -22.52 -20.76 -14.47
N GLU A 103 -21.31 -21.00 -14.98
CA GLU A 103 -20.81 -20.32 -16.18
C GLU A 103 -20.46 -21.36 -17.27
N GLU A 104 -21.49 -21.85 -17.98
CA GLU A 104 -21.41 -22.32 -19.37
C GLU A 104 -21.98 -21.23 -20.30
#